data_AF-A0AAD5S6M9-F1
#
_entry.id   AF-A0AAD5S6M9-F1
#
_cell.length_a   1.000
_cell.length_b   1.000
_cell.length_c   1.000
_cell.angle_alpha   90.00
_cell.angle_beta   90.00
_cell.angle_gamma   90.00
#
_symmetry.space_group_name_H-M   'P 1'
#
loop_
_entity.id
_entity.type
_entity.pdbx_description
1 polymer ?
#
loop_
_entity_poly.entity_id
_entity_poly.type
_entity_poly.pdbx_seq_one_letter_code
_entity_poly.pdbx_strand_id
1 'polypeptide(L)'
;MSTQNLPAATALDDSTKKSIDLLSRIIKNNKPPLTAKLLAKPPFRYLHDVISEVIRVSGYASGLYSEVEMNSENVKDKDAKLAYLTKLMDVVGMSTGVFVRMQPAKVIAGLEPEETNAFLQLFAKAVLKKVDTTEVVKRVLAGEHQQPKKAAPAAGEKATAPAKEAAAKASVKEAPKAAQKPA
;
A
#
# COMPACT_ATOMS: atom_id res chain seq x y z
N MET A 1 -3.46 38.14 13.42
CA MET A 1 -3.84 37.03 12.52
C MET A 1 -3.93 35.78 13.37
N SER A 2 -5.14 35.41 13.79
CA SER A 2 -5.37 34.29 14.70
C SER A 2 -5.00 32.99 14.01
N THR A 3 -3.95 32.32 14.51
CA THR A 3 -3.63 30.95 14.10
C THR A 3 -4.74 30.06 14.62
N GLN A 4 -5.68 29.73 13.75
CA GLN A 4 -6.80 28.88 14.09
C GLN A 4 -6.29 27.44 14.04
N ASN A 5 -5.94 26.92 15.21
CA ASN A 5 -5.75 25.50 15.43
C ASN A 5 -7.09 24.80 15.17
N LEU A 6 -7.33 24.38 13.93
CA LEU A 6 -8.52 23.61 13.55
C LEU A 6 -8.47 22.25 14.25
N PRO A 7 -9.59 21.79 14.85
CA PRO A 7 -9.62 20.47 15.48
C PRO A 7 -9.48 19.39 14.39
N ALA A 8 -8.53 18.48 14.56
CA ALA A 8 -8.27 17.36 13.63
C ALA A 8 -9.53 16.53 13.27
N ALA A 9 -10.61 16.64 14.04
CA ALA A 9 -11.91 16.05 13.74
C ALA A 9 -12.51 16.56 12.41
N THR A 10 -12.46 17.87 12.12
CA THR A 10 -13.08 18.42 10.90
C THR A 10 -12.29 18.06 9.63
N ALA A 11 -10.97 17.93 9.72
CA ALA A 11 -10.12 17.56 8.58
C ALA A 11 -10.45 16.15 8.05
N LEU A 12 -10.78 15.21 8.95
CA LEU A 12 -11.20 13.87 8.57
C LEU A 12 -12.61 13.86 7.98
N ASP A 13 -13.55 14.63 8.54
CA ASP A 13 -14.91 14.77 7.98
C ASP A 13 -14.90 15.34 6.55
N ASP A 14 -14.11 16.38 6.29
CA ASP A 14 -13.96 16.93 4.94
C ASP A 14 -13.26 15.97 3.99
N SER A 15 -12.24 15.24 4.48
CA SER A 15 -11.52 14.23 3.69
C SER A 15 -12.43 13.06 3.32
N THR A 16 -13.24 12.56 4.26
CA THR A 16 -14.19 11.47 3.99
C THR A 16 -15.27 11.90 3.00
N LYS A 17 -15.84 13.11 3.13
CA LYS A 17 -16.80 13.66 2.15
C LYS A 17 -16.22 13.73 0.74
N LYS A 18 -14.98 14.22 0.60
CA LYS A 18 -14.27 14.27 -0.70
C LYS A 18 -14.03 12.88 -1.27
N SER A 19 -13.60 11.92 -0.44
CA SER A 19 -13.45 10.52 -0.84
C SER A 19 -14.77 9.95 -1.36
N ILE A 20 -15.89 10.19 -0.65
CA ILE A 20 -17.22 9.72 -1.04
C ILE A 20 -17.63 10.31 -2.39
N ASP A 21 -17.51 11.63 -2.58
CA ASP A 21 -17.87 12.29 -3.84
C ASP A 21 -17.09 11.72 -5.03
N LEU A 22 -15.77 11.55 -4.88
CA LEU A 22 -14.93 11.02 -5.96
C LEU A 22 -15.24 9.55 -6.26
N LEU A 23 -15.38 8.71 -5.23
CA LEU A 23 -15.67 7.29 -5.39
C LEU A 23 -17.08 7.05 -5.93
N SER A 24 -18.07 7.87 -5.52
CA SER A 24 -19.46 7.76 -5.98
C SER A 24 -19.61 8.05 -7.48
N ARG A 25 -18.73 8.88 -8.05
CA ARG A 25 -18.70 9.13 -9.51
C ARG A 25 -18.22 7.91 -10.31
N ILE A 26 -17.46 7.01 -9.67
CA ILE A 26 -16.90 5.81 -10.28
C ILE A 26 -17.83 4.62 -10.03
N ILE A 27 -18.17 4.36 -8.76
CA ILE A 27 -18.99 3.22 -8.34
C ILE A 27 -20.47 3.60 -8.50
N LYS A 28 -21.05 3.28 -9.65
CA LYS A 28 -22.47 3.58 -9.96
C LYS A 28 -23.47 2.69 -9.22
N ASN A 29 -23.03 1.55 -8.68
CA ASN A 29 -23.91 0.56 -8.04
C ASN A 29 -24.03 0.71 -6.51
N ASN A 30 -23.43 1.75 -5.92
CA ASN A 30 -23.54 2.14 -4.51
C ASN A 30 -23.27 0.99 -3.49
N LYS A 31 -22.47 0.01 -3.89
CA LYS A 31 -22.05 -1.15 -3.10
C LYS A 31 -20.53 -1.23 -3.18
N PRO A 32 -19.81 -1.15 -2.04
CA PRO A 32 -20.29 -0.95 -0.66
C PRO A 32 -20.73 0.49 -0.34
N PRO A 33 -21.50 0.73 0.75
CA PRO A 33 -22.00 2.06 1.09
C PRO A 33 -20.87 3.02 1.48
N LEU A 34 -20.68 4.07 0.69
CA LEU A 34 -19.64 5.08 0.90
C LEU A 34 -20.07 6.07 1.99
N THR A 35 -19.85 5.73 3.26
CA THR A 35 -20.23 6.57 4.41
C THR A 35 -19.02 7.10 5.17
N ALA A 36 -19.13 8.29 5.77
CA ALA A 36 -18.06 8.90 6.55
C ALA A 36 -17.66 8.04 7.75
N LYS A 37 -18.61 7.33 8.38
CA LYS A 37 -18.33 6.40 9.49
C LYS A 37 -17.41 5.26 9.07
N LEU A 38 -17.64 4.68 7.89
CA LEU A 38 -16.81 3.60 7.37
C LEU A 38 -15.45 4.13 6.91
N LEU A 39 -15.37 5.34 6.35
CA LEU A 39 -14.10 5.92 5.93
C LEU A 39 -13.27 6.51 7.10
N ALA A 40 -13.89 6.79 8.24
CA ALA A 40 -13.19 7.27 9.44
C ALA A 40 -12.43 6.15 10.16
N LYS A 41 -12.93 4.91 10.11
CA LYS A 41 -12.22 3.70 10.57
C LYS A 41 -12.56 2.52 9.64
N PRO A 42 -11.93 2.46 8.46
CA PRO A 42 -12.31 1.48 7.45
C PRO A 42 -11.84 0.08 7.86
N PRO A 43 -12.76 -0.89 8.05
CA PRO A 43 -12.35 -2.27 8.20
C PRO A 43 -11.73 -2.76 6.88
N PHE A 44 -10.73 -3.64 6.94
CA PHE A 44 -10.03 -4.12 5.74
C PHE A 44 -10.99 -4.68 4.68
N ARG A 45 -12.04 -5.42 5.10
CA ARG A 45 -13.07 -5.96 4.21
C ARG A 45 -13.72 -4.87 3.36
N TYR A 46 -14.05 -3.73 3.96
CA TYR A 46 -14.64 -2.60 3.28
C TYR A 46 -13.67 -1.96 2.27
N LEU A 47 -12.39 -1.78 2.64
CA LEU A 47 -11.38 -1.30 1.70
C LEU A 47 -11.24 -2.22 0.49
N HIS A 48 -11.19 -3.53 0.74
CA HIS A 48 -11.09 -4.55 -0.30
C HIS A 48 -12.31 -4.50 -1.24
N ASP A 49 -13.53 -4.41 -0.71
CA ASP A 49 -14.75 -4.28 -1.52
C ASP A 49 -14.74 -3.00 -2.36
N VAL A 50 -14.36 -1.85 -1.79
CA VAL A 50 -14.26 -0.58 -2.53
C VAL A 50 -13.22 -0.67 -3.65
N ILE A 51 -12.03 -1.17 -3.34
CA ILE A 51 -10.93 -1.29 -4.30
C ILE A 51 -11.33 -2.23 -5.43
N SER A 52 -11.84 -3.41 -5.10
CA SER A 52 -12.22 -4.43 -6.09
C SER A 52 -13.34 -3.92 -7.00
N GLU A 53 -14.32 -3.21 -6.45
CA GLU A 53 -15.40 -2.61 -7.25
C GLU A 53 -14.89 -1.50 -8.16
N VAL A 54 -13.98 -0.63 -7.69
CA VAL A 54 -13.36 0.41 -8.54
C VAL A 54 -12.58 -0.22 -9.68
N ILE A 55 -11.74 -1.23 -9.41
CA ILE A 55 -10.97 -1.95 -10.43
C ILE A 55 -11.92 -2.58 -11.46
N ARG A 56 -12.98 -3.24 -10.99
CA ARG A 56 -13.99 -3.88 -11.85
C ARG A 56 -14.72 -2.89 -12.76
N VAL A 57 -15.13 -1.73 -12.23
CA VAL A 57 -15.92 -0.75 -12.99
C VAL A 57 -15.05 0.11 -13.92
N SER A 58 -13.85 0.47 -13.48
CA SER A 58 -12.97 1.36 -14.24
C SER A 58 -11.96 0.66 -15.14
N GLY A 59 -11.65 -0.61 -14.87
CA GLY A 59 -10.53 -1.31 -15.50
C GLY A 59 -9.15 -0.81 -15.06
N TYR A 60 -9.08 0.15 -14.12
CA TYR A 60 -7.83 0.65 -13.58
C TYR A 60 -7.13 -0.45 -12.77
N ALA A 61 -5.81 -0.60 -12.93
CA ALA A 61 -5.03 -1.68 -12.33
C ALA A 61 -5.56 -3.09 -12.68
N SER A 62 -6.20 -3.24 -13.84
CA SER A 62 -6.63 -4.56 -14.33
C SER A 62 -5.43 -5.50 -14.47
N GLY A 63 -5.59 -6.73 -13.99
CA GLY A 63 -4.51 -7.73 -13.96
C GLY A 63 -3.52 -7.58 -12.80
N LEU A 64 -3.68 -6.59 -11.90
CA LEU A 64 -2.83 -6.47 -10.72
C LEU A 64 -3.07 -7.59 -9.70
N TYR A 65 -4.33 -7.99 -9.54
CA TYR A 65 -4.75 -9.03 -8.61
C TYR A 65 -5.27 -10.24 -9.38
N SER A 66 -4.94 -11.42 -8.87
CA SER A 66 -5.50 -12.69 -9.33
C SER A 66 -6.98 -12.79 -8.90
N GLU A 67 -7.76 -13.65 -9.55
CA GLU A 67 -9.17 -13.91 -9.15
C GLU A 67 -9.29 -14.35 -7.68
N VAL A 68 -8.28 -15.07 -7.18
CA VAL A 68 -8.17 -15.48 -5.78
C VAL A 68 -8.01 -14.26 -4.86
N GLU A 69 -7.18 -13.29 -5.23
CA GLU A 69 -6.92 -12.06 -4.47
C GLU A 69 -8.07 -11.04 -4.57
N MET A 70 -8.84 -11.10 -5.66
CA MET A 70 -10.10 -10.37 -5.81
C MET A 70 -11.21 -10.90 -4.90
N ASN A 71 -11.02 -12.06 -4.26
CA ASN A 71 -11.92 -12.52 -3.19
C ASN A 71 -11.31 -12.23 -1.82
N SER A 72 -11.93 -11.28 -1.11
CA SER A 72 -11.62 -10.93 0.29
C SER A 72 -11.54 -12.12 1.27
N GLU A 73 -12.25 -13.22 1.01
CA GLU A 73 -12.25 -14.40 1.87
C GLU A 73 -10.92 -15.18 1.80
N ASN A 74 -10.14 -14.96 0.75
CA ASN A 74 -8.80 -15.52 0.61
C ASN A 74 -7.74 -14.58 1.20
N VAL A 75 -8.03 -13.29 1.35
CA VAL A 75 -7.10 -12.28 1.90
C VAL A 75 -7.34 -12.09 3.39
N LYS A 76 -7.12 -13.15 4.18
CA LYS A 76 -7.33 -13.16 5.63
C LYS A 76 -6.07 -12.85 6.43
N ASP A 77 -4.93 -13.34 5.95
CA ASP A 77 -3.63 -13.20 6.60
C ASP A 77 -3.14 -11.75 6.61
N LYS A 78 -2.46 -11.36 7.69
CA LYS A 78 -1.88 -10.02 7.81
C LYS A 78 -0.92 -9.73 6.65
N ASP A 79 -0.12 -10.72 6.26
CA ASP A 79 0.83 -10.59 5.15
C ASP A 79 0.11 -10.41 3.80
N ALA A 80 -0.93 -11.21 3.53
CA ALA A 80 -1.76 -11.06 2.33
C ALA A 80 -2.42 -9.68 2.25
N LYS A 81 -2.93 -9.15 3.37
CA LYS A 81 -3.50 -7.79 3.45
C LYS A 81 -2.46 -6.71 3.17
N LEU A 82 -1.25 -6.87 3.70
CA LEU A 82 -0.13 -5.97 3.45
C LEU A 82 0.23 -5.97 1.97
N ALA A 83 0.48 -7.15 1.40
CA ALA A 83 0.81 -7.31 -0.01
C ALA A 83 -0.28 -6.73 -0.92
N TYR A 84 -1.56 -6.96 -0.58
CA TYR A 84 -2.70 -6.41 -1.31
C TYR A 84 -2.64 -4.89 -1.38
N LEU A 85 -2.53 -4.21 -0.23
CA LEU A 85 -2.48 -2.74 -0.19
C LEU A 85 -1.21 -2.18 -0.84
N THR A 86 -0.05 -2.78 -0.58
CA THR A 86 1.24 -2.34 -1.15
C THR A 86 1.21 -2.34 -2.68
N LYS A 87 0.74 -3.43 -3.30
CA LYS A 87 0.63 -3.53 -4.77
C LYS A 87 -0.16 -2.36 -5.37
N LEU A 88 -1.31 -2.04 -4.79
CA LEU A 88 -2.13 -0.93 -5.29
C LEU A 88 -1.47 0.42 -5.05
N MET A 89 -0.84 0.61 -3.88
CA MET A 89 -0.10 1.83 -3.61
C MET A 89 0.99 2.07 -4.64
N ASP A 90 1.73 1.04 -5.04
CA ASP A 90 2.78 1.17 -6.04
C ASP A 90 2.23 1.52 -7.42
N VAL A 91 1.14 0.87 -7.84
CA VAL A 91 0.46 1.21 -9.11
C VAL A 91 -0.04 2.65 -9.08
N VAL A 92 -0.72 3.07 -8.01
CA VAL A 92 -1.25 4.43 -7.87
C VAL A 92 -0.12 5.45 -7.83
N GLY A 93 0.94 5.18 -7.07
CA GLY A 93 2.08 6.10 -6.92
C GLY A 93 2.84 6.29 -8.23
N MET A 94 3.11 5.20 -8.94
CA MET A 94 3.81 5.26 -10.22
C MET A 94 2.96 5.82 -11.35
N SER A 95 1.66 5.46 -11.43
CA SER A 95 0.79 5.98 -12.48
C SER A 95 0.43 7.45 -12.31
N THR A 96 0.25 7.92 -11.07
CA THR A 96 -0.04 9.35 -10.80
C THR A 96 1.23 10.20 -10.69
N GLY A 97 2.40 9.58 -10.51
CA GLY A 97 3.66 10.26 -10.22
C GLY A 97 3.70 10.94 -8.85
N VAL A 98 2.73 10.64 -7.97
CA VAL A 98 2.60 11.16 -6.61
C VAL A 98 2.99 10.06 -5.63
N PHE A 99 3.98 10.33 -4.78
CA PHE A 99 4.39 9.37 -3.77
C PHE A 99 3.30 9.18 -2.71
N VAL A 100 2.86 7.94 -2.51
CA VAL A 100 1.86 7.55 -1.50
C VAL A 100 2.56 7.33 -0.16
N ARG A 101 2.20 8.13 0.85
CA ARG A 101 2.76 8.04 2.21
C ARG A 101 2.04 7.06 3.13
N MET A 102 0.88 6.56 2.70
CA MET A 102 0.10 5.53 3.39
C MET A 102 0.99 4.36 3.85
N GLN A 103 0.73 3.80 5.03
CA GLN A 103 1.45 2.64 5.53
C GLN A 103 0.48 1.45 5.67
N PRO A 104 0.56 0.42 4.81
CA PRO A 104 -0.34 -0.74 4.83
C PRO A 104 -0.51 -1.38 6.21
N ALA A 105 0.59 -1.49 6.97
CA ALA A 105 0.56 -2.07 8.32
C ALA A 105 -0.29 -1.27 9.31
N LYS A 106 -0.25 0.06 9.21
CA LYS A 106 -1.04 0.96 10.06
C LYS A 106 -2.50 0.98 9.63
N VAL A 107 -2.76 0.95 8.33
CA VAL A 107 -4.12 0.87 7.76
C VAL A 107 -4.83 -0.40 8.25
N ILE A 108 -4.16 -1.56 8.19
CA ILE A 108 -4.72 -2.83 8.67
C ILE A 108 -4.99 -2.79 10.19
N ALA A 109 -4.17 -2.05 10.94
CA ALA A 109 -4.37 -1.83 12.37
C ALA A 109 -5.47 -0.78 12.68
N GLY A 110 -6.11 -0.20 11.67
CA GLY A 110 -7.13 0.85 11.83
C GLY A 110 -6.55 2.20 12.27
N LEU A 111 -5.26 2.43 12.01
CA LEU A 111 -4.53 3.66 12.28
C LEU A 111 -4.40 4.49 11.00
N GLU A 112 -4.14 5.80 11.16
CA GLU A 112 -3.94 6.75 10.05
C GLU A 112 -5.08 6.78 9.01
N PRO A 113 -6.33 7.05 9.44
CA PRO A 113 -7.45 7.18 8.51
C PRO A 113 -7.29 8.38 7.57
N GLU A 114 -6.54 9.42 7.96
CA GLU A 114 -6.24 10.57 7.11
C GLU A 114 -5.44 10.18 5.86
N GLU A 115 -4.33 9.45 6.05
CA GLU A 115 -3.49 8.95 4.96
C GLU A 115 -4.26 7.94 4.08
N THR A 116 -5.09 7.11 4.71
CA THR A 116 -5.97 6.17 3.99
C THR A 116 -6.95 6.92 3.07
N ASN A 117 -7.57 8.00 3.57
CA ASN A 117 -8.48 8.82 2.77
C ASN A 117 -7.74 9.58 1.67
N ALA A 118 -6.56 10.13 1.96
CA ALA A 118 -5.72 10.77 0.95
C ALA A 118 -5.37 9.81 -0.21
N PHE A 119 -5.02 8.56 0.12
CA PHE A 119 -4.81 7.51 -0.86
C PHE A 119 -6.07 7.20 -1.67
N LEU A 120 -7.22 7.00 -1.03
CA LEU A 120 -8.48 6.73 -1.73
C LEU A 120 -8.88 7.87 -2.69
N GLN A 121 -8.67 9.11 -2.28
CA GLN A 121 -8.89 10.28 -3.14
C GLN A 121 -7.93 10.29 -4.34
N LEU A 122 -6.65 9.97 -4.13
CA LEU A 122 -5.66 9.91 -5.19
C LEU A 122 -6.00 8.79 -6.20
N PHE A 123 -6.35 7.62 -5.69
CA PHE A 123 -6.79 6.47 -6.47
C PHE A 123 -8.02 6.83 -7.32
N ALA A 124 -9.06 7.40 -6.72
CA ALA A 124 -10.26 7.83 -7.43
C ALA A 124 -9.94 8.89 -8.50
N LYS A 125 -9.07 9.86 -8.21
CA LYS A 125 -8.61 10.86 -9.19
C LYS A 125 -7.84 10.23 -10.34
N ALA A 126 -7.00 9.24 -10.08
CA ALA A 126 -6.25 8.51 -11.12
C ALA A 126 -7.20 7.80 -12.09
N VAL A 127 -8.22 7.16 -11.53
CA VAL A 127 -9.30 6.50 -12.27
C VAL A 127 -10.10 7.50 -13.12
N LEU A 128 -10.52 8.62 -12.54
CA LEU A 128 -11.27 9.65 -13.26
C LEU A 128 -10.46 10.31 -14.39
N LYS A 129 -9.14 10.40 -14.22
CA LYS A 129 -8.21 10.86 -15.26
C LYS A 129 -7.96 9.83 -16.35
N LYS A 130 -8.47 8.60 -16.21
CA LYS A 130 -8.26 7.47 -17.14
C LYS A 130 -6.77 7.23 -17.41
N VAL A 131 -5.95 7.23 -16.35
CA VAL A 131 -4.52 6.97 -16.48
C VAL A 131 -4.30 5.50 -16.85
N ASP A 132 -3.55 5.25 -17.93
CA ASP A 132 -3.15 3.92 -18.33
C ASP A 132 -2.21 3.28 -17.30
N THR A 133 -2.61 2.12 -16.79
CA THR A 133 -1.88 1.39 -15.74
C THR A 133 -1.28 0.08 -16.21
N THR A 134 -1.54 -0.35 -17.46
CA THR A 134 -1.11 -1.66 -17.98
C THR A 134 0.40 -1.90 -17.84
N GLU A 135 1.21 -0.93 -18.24
CA GLU A 135 2.67 -1.03 -18.14
C GLU A 135 3.15 -0.90 -16.68
N VAL A 136 2.48 -0.07 -15.89
CA VAL A 136 2.79 0.12 -14.47
C VAL A 136 2.53 -1.16 -13.68
N VAL A 137 1.41 -1.84 -13.93
CA VAL A 137 1.04 -3.11 -13.30
C VAL A 137 2.09 -4.17 -13.57
N LYS A 138 2.58 -4.28 -14.82
CA LYS A 138 3.67 -5.22 -15.16
C LYS A 138 4.94 -4.92 -14.37
N ARG A 139 5.32 -3.65 -14.22
CA ARG A 139 6.50 -3.26 -13.45
C ARG A 139 6.35 -3.56 -11.95
N VAL A 140 5.17 -3.29 -11.38
CA VAL A 140 4.87 -3.65 -9.98
C VAL A 140 4.96 -5.15 -9.77
N LEU A 141 4.38 -5.94 -10.68
CA LEU A 141 4.45 -7.40 -10.62
C LEU A 141 5.89 -7.93 -10.83
N ALA A 142 6.74 -7.18 -11.54
CA ALA A 142 8.17 -7.46 -11.68
C ALA A 142 9.01 -7.01 -10.45
N GLY A 143 8.37 -6.43 -9.42
CA GLY A 143 9.04 -6.00 -8.18
C GLY A 143 9.47 -4.53 -8.16
N GLU A 144 9.01 -3.70 -9.10
CA GLU A 144 9.22 -2.25 -9.06
C GLU A 144 8.24 -1.60 -8.07
N HIS A 145 8.77 -0.88 -7.09
CA HIS A 145 7.99 -0.15 -6.11
C HIS A 145 8.06 1.35 -6.38
N GLN A 146 7.05 2.10 -5.91
CA GLN A 146 7.09 3.55 -6.00
C GLN A 146 8.33 4.09 -5.28
N GLN A 147 9.10 4.91 -5.97
CA GLN A 147 10.26 5.56 -5.34
C GLN A 147 9.83 6.90 -4.76
N PRO A 148 10.17 7.21 -3.49
CA PRO A 148 10.07 8.58 -3.03
C PRO A 148 10.98 9.41 -3.94
N LYS A 149 10.43 10.43 -4.61
CA LYS A 149 11.23 11.39 -5.38
C LYS A 149 12.22 12.09 -4.45
N LYS A 150 13.38 11.49 -4.26
CA LYS A 150 14.63 12.16 -3.97
C LYS A 150 15.22 12.52 -5.33
N ALA A 151 15.68 13.76 -5.50
CA ALA A 151 16.44 14.16 -6.68
C ALA A 151 17.49 13.07 -7.03
N ALA A 152 17.55 12.71 -8.31
CA ALA A 152 18.36 11.61 -8.87
C ALA A 152 19.88 11.76 -8.65
N PRO A 153 20.74 10.80 -9.08
CA PRO A 153 20.60 9.33 -9.18
C PRO A 153 21.74 8.57 -8.44
N ALA A 154 21.56 7.29 -8.14
CA ALA A 154 22.68 6.35 -8.07
C ALA A 154 22.20 4.92 -8.33
N ALA A 155 22.84 4.28 -9.30
CA ALA A 155 22.71 2.88 -9.66
C ALA A 155 23.00 1.94 -8.46
N GLY A 156 22.41 0.74 -8.50
CA GLY A 156 22.88 -0.35 -7.65
C GLY A 156 21.80 -1.36 -7.23
N GLU A 157 21.48 -2.26 -8.16
CA GLU A 157 21.29 -3.70 -7.93
C GLU A 157 21.36 -4.20 -6.47
N LYS A 158 20.26 -4.77 -5.95
CA LYS A 158 20.25 -6.18 -5.51
C LYS A 158 18.86 -6.68 -5.15
N ALA A 159 18.39 -7.60 -6.00
CA ALA A 159 17.47 -8.65 -5.61
C ALA A 159 18.16 -9.59 -4.61
N THR A 160 17.52 -9.88 -3.47
CA THR A 160 17.59 -11.21 -2.85
C THR A 160 16.53 -11.42 -1.77
N ALA A 161 15.66 -12.39 -2.02
CA ALA A 161 15.12 -13.33 -1.04
C ALA A 161 14.84 -14.65 -1.82
N PRO A 162 14.85 -15.86 -1.22
CA PRO A 162 14.51 -16.13 0.19
C PRO A 162 15.33 -17.22 0.95
N ALA A 163 15.19 -17.18 2.28
CA ALA A 163 15.11 -18.22 3.33
C ALA A 163 15.89 -19.56 3.24
N LYS A 164 16.56 -19.95 4.35
CA LYS A 164 16.21 -21.16 5.17
C LYS A 164 17.12 -21.33 6.42
N GLU A 165 16.48 -21.42 7.60
CA GLU A 165 16.73 -22.35 8.75
C GLU A 165 18.16 -22.44 9.35
N ALA A 166 18.39 -21.84 10.52
CA ALA A 166 18.40 -22.49 11.85
C ALA A 166 19.56 -23.47 12.10
N ALA A 167 20.49 -23.09 12.99
CA ALA A 167 20.73 -23.75 14.28
C ALA A 167 22.08 -23.35 14.93
N ALA A 168 21.97 -22.93 16.19
CA ALA A 168 22.80 -23.34 17.33
C ALA A 168 24.31 -22.95 17.43
N LYS A 169 24.52 -22.03 18.40
CA LYS A 169 25.42 -22.13 19.58
C LYS A 169 26.86 -21.58 19.55
N ALA A 170 27.11 -20.81 20.62
CA ALA A 170 28.35 -20.61 21.42
C ALA A 170 29.50 -19.81 20.75
N SER A 171 29.73 -18.56 21.17
CA SER A 171 30.47 -18.11 22.37
C SER A 171 32.01 -18.12 22.24
N VAL A 172 32.57 -16.91 22.42
CA VAL A 172 33.84 -16.59 23.11
C VAL A 172 35.16 -16.63 22.32
N LYS A 173 35.61 -15.39 22.02
CA LYS A 173 36.91 -14.77 22.32
C LYS A 173 38.23 -15.46 21.92
N GLU A 174 38.97 -14.66 21.14
CA GLU A 174 40.34 -14.18 21.41
C GLU A 174 41.51 -15.15 21.22
N ALA A 175 42.53 -14.65 20.49
CA ALA A 175 43.79 -15.28 20.07
C ALA A 175 44.73 -15.59 21.28
N PRO A 176 46.02 -16.01 21.15
CA PRO A 176 46.86 -16.27 19.96
C PRO A 176 47.86 -17.48 20.05
N LYS A 177 48.65 -17.65 18.98
CA LYS A 177 50.09 -18.05 18.92
C LYS A 177 50.57 -19.47 19.30
N ALA A 178 51.51 -19.93 18.47
CA ALA A 178 52.73 -20.72 18.75
C ALA A 178 52.77 -22.14 18.20
N ALA A 179 53.44 -22.26 17.05
CA ALA A 179 54.06 -23.49 16.58
C ALA A 179 55.33 -23.77 17.39
N GLN A 180 55.45 -24.96 17.97
CA GLN A 180 56.72 -25.66 18.15
C GLN A 180 56.51 -27.18 18.35
N LYS A 181 57.31 -27.93 17.58
CA LYS A 181 57.64 -29.39 17.51
C LYS A 181 57.89 -30.07 18.89
N PRO A 182 58.24 -31.39 19.02
CA PRO A 182 58.64 -32.38 17.99
C PRO A 182 58.11 -33.83 18.16
N ALA A 183 58.32 -34.63 17.11
CA ALA A 183 58.82 -36.00 17.21
C ALA A 183 60.09 -36.09 16.33
#